data_AF-W6M5R9-F1
#
_entry.id   AF-W6M5R9-F1
#
_cell.length_a   1.000
_cell.length_b   1.000
_cell.length_c   1.000
_cell.angle_alpha   90.00
_cell.angle_beta   90.00
_cell.angle_gamma   90.00
#
_symmetry.space_group_name_H-M   'P 1'
#
loop_
_entity.id
_entity.type
_entity.pdbx_description
1 polymer ?
#
loop_
_entity_poly.entity_id
_entity_poly.type
_entity_poly.pdbx_seq_one_letter_code
_entity_poly.pdbx_strand_id
1 'polypeptide(L)'
;MLGGRDDATCQKLLDRIGLQGKRFITDDWPGYHRLIPAAQLTTGKHLTFPIEQDNSNIRHVLARFRRRTKVVSKTAKYRTKISAGRGNQASGRPS
;
A
#
# COMPACT_ATOMS: atom_id res chain seq x y z
N MET A 1 16.74 -6.00 -0.78
CA MET A 1 15.33 -5.61 -0.58
C MET A 1 14.87 -4.84 -1.81
N LEU A 2 13.72 -5.18 -2.40
CA LEU A 2 13.15 -4.43 -3.52
C LEU A 2 12.21 -3.34 -2.98
N GLY A 3 12.34 -2.11 -3.50
CA GLY A 3 11.40 -1.00 -3.22
C GLY A 3 11.68 -0.20 -1.94
N GLY A 4 12.95 0.13 -1.66
CA GLY A 4 13.30 1.03 -0.56
C GLY A 4 12.68 2.43 -0.74
N ARG A 5 12.17 3.01 0.34
CA ARG A 5 11.69 4.40 0.37
C ARG A 5 12.83 5.33 0.78
N ASP A 6 13.92 5.25 0.02
CA ASP A 6 15.13 6.04 0.21
C ASP A 6 15.39 6.97 -0.99
N ASP A 7 16.23 7.96 -0.76
CA ASP A 7 16.53 9.01 -1.74
C ASP A 7 17.23 8.43 -2.98
N ALA A 8 18.08 7.41 -2.82
CA ALA A 8 18.77 6.76 -3.94
C ALA A 8 17.79 6.03 -4.88
N THR A 9 16.76 5.39 -4.32
CA THR A 9 15.70 4.74 -5.09
C THR A 9 14.83 5.77 -5.80
N CYS A 10 14.52 6.88 -5.13
CA CYS A 10 13.79 7.99 -5.75
C CYS A 10 14.58 8.65 -6.88
N GLN A 11 15.89 8.85 -6.71
CA GLN A 11 16.75 9.42 -7.75
C GLN A 11 16.73 8.56 -9.02
N LYS A 12 16.87 7.23 -8.89
CA LYS A 12 16.77 6.31 -10.03
C LYS A 12 15.43 6.39 -10.78
N LEU A 13 14.34 6.69 -10.06
CA LEU A 13 13.03 6.91 -10.69
C LEU A 13 13.03 8.23 -11.48
N LEU A 14 13.54 9.30 -10.87
CA LEU A 14 13.61 10.62 -11.50
C LEU A 14 14.52 10.63 -12.74
N ASP A 15 15.65 9.91 -12.70
CA ASP A 15 16.55 9.76 -13.84
C ASP A 15 15.87 9.09 -15.04
N ARG A 16 14.98 8.13 -14.78
CA ARG A 16 14.22 7.42 -15.82
C ARG A 16 13.10 8.27 -16.41
N ILE A 17 12.43 9.07 -15.58
CA ILE A 17 11.29 9.89 -16.00
C ILE A 17 11.76 11.22 -16.63
N GLY A 18 12.87 11.77 -16.13
CA GLY A 18 13.41 13.08 -16.47
C GLY A 18 12.57 14.22 -15.91
N LEU A 19 13.22 15.30 -15.48
CA LEU A 19 12.55 16.46 -14.85
C LEU A 19 12.07 17.52 -15.85
N GLN A 20 12.63 17.55 -17.06
CA GLN A 20 12.35 18.62 -18.02
C GLN A 20 10.88 18.63 -18.45
N GLY A 21 10.26 19.81 -18.34
CA GLY A 21 8.88 20.07 -18.76
C GLY A 21 7.79 19.40 -17.91
N LYS A 22 8.12 18.80 -16.76
CA LYS A 22 7.16 18.03 -15.95
C LYS A 22 6.75 18.76 -14.68
N ARG A 23 5.52 18.46 -14.25
CA ARG A 23 4.98 18.82 -12.94
C ARG A 23 4.65 17.53 -12.19
N PHE A 24 5.15 17.42 -10.97
CA PHE A 24 4.99 16.26 -10.12
C PHE A 24 3.92 16.55 -9.07
N ILE A 25 2.92 15.68 -9.02
CA ILE A 25 1.90 15.70 -7.97
C ILE A 25 2.15 14.47 -7.10
N THR A 26 2.50 14.68 -5.84
CA THR A 26 2.96 13.61 -4.95
C THR A 26 2.28 13.65 -3.58
N ASP A 27 2.42 12.55 -2.83
CA ASP A 27 2.19 12.58 -1.39
C ASP A 27 3.25 13.45 -0.68
N ASP A 28 3.01 13.76 0.59
CA ASP A 28 3.91 14.60 1.40
C ASP A 28 5.06 13.79 1.98
N TRP A 29 5.80 13.08 1.11
CA TRP A 29 6.99 12.36 1.51
C TRP A 29 8.22 13.26 1.43
N PRO A 30 9.01 13.41 2.52
CA PRO A 30 10.18 14.30 2.56
C PRO A 30 11.22 14.09 1.46
N GLY A 31 11.34 12.88 0.91
CA GLY A 31 12.28 12.59 -0.19
C GLY A 31 11.96 13.37 -1.47
N TYR A 32 10.67 13.59 -1.78
CA TYR A 32 10.28 14.36 -2.96
C TYR A 32 10.69 15.82 -2.85
N HIS A 33 10.55 16.42 -1.67
CA HIS A 33 10.96 17.80 -1.42
C HIS A 33 12.47 18.01 -1.53
N ARG A 34 13.28 16.98 -1.27
CA ARG A 34 14.74 17.03 -1.42
C ARG A 34 15.21 16.91 -2.86
N LEU A 35 14.49 16.14 -3.67
CA LEU A 35 14.97 15.69 -4.99
C LEU A 35 14.24 16.32 -6.18
N ILE A 36 13.06 16.88 -5.97
CA ILE A 36 12.26 17.53 -7.02
C ILE A 36 12.29 19.05 -6.79
N PRO A 37 12.62 19.87 -7.81
CA PRO A 37 12.57 21.32 -7.68
C PRO A 37 11.19 21.80 -7.21
N ALA A 38 11.16 22.70 -6.22
CA ALA A 38 9.91 23.19 -5.62
C ALA A 38 8.92 23.77 -6.66
N ALA A 39 9.41 24.42 -7.72
CA ALA A 39 8.58 24.95 -8.80
C ALA A 39 7.86 23.86 -9.63
N GLN A 40 8.35 22.62 -9.59
CA GLN A 40 7.78 21.46 -10.27
C GLN A 40 6.97 20.56 -9.35
N LEU A 41 7.05 20.75 -8.02
CA LEU A 41 6.42 19.88 -7.03
C LEU A 41 5.11 20.47 -6.51
N THR A 42 4.05 19.67 -6.53
CA THR A 42 2.77 19.99 -5.90
C THR A 42 2.41 18.88 -4.94
N THR A 43 2.35 19.21 -3.65
CA THR A 43 2.05 18.26 -2.59
C THR A 43 0.60 18.35 -2.15
N GLY A 44 -0.02 17.20 -1.93
CA GLY A 44 -1.22 17.13 -1.10
C GLY A 44 -2.24 16.08 -1.54
N LYS A 45 -3.37 16.08 -0.83
CA LYS A 45 -4.38 15.01 -0.87
C LYS A 45 -5.63 15.41 -1.67
N HIS A 46 -5.49 16.41 -2.53
CA HIS A 46 -6.63 17.04 -3.20
C HIS A 46 -7.16 16.19 -4.37
N LEU A 47 -6.35 15.21 -4.84
CA LEU A 47 -6.66 14.33 -5.97
C LEU A 47 -6.61 12.83 -5.58
N THR A 48 -6.78 12.51 -4.30
CA THR A 48 -6.40 11.18 -3.78
C THR A 48 -7.39 10.07 -4.12
N PHE A 49 -8.67 10.40 -4.37
CA PHE A 49 -9.69 9.37 -4.64
C PHE A 49 -9.38 8.50 -5.88
N PRO A 50 -9.10 9.07 -7.08
CA PRO A 50 -8.77 8.26 -8.26
C PRO A 50 -7.46 7.46 -8.08
N ILE A 51 -6.42 8.12 -7.56
CA ILE A 51 -5.09 7.53 -7.41
C ILE A 51 -5.09 6.38 -6.39
N GLU A 52 -5.89 6.47 -5.33
CA GLU A 52 -6.06 5.39 -4.36
C GLU A 52 -6.77 4.18 -4.96
N GLN A 53 -7.79 4.40 -5.79
CA GLN A 53 -8.49 3.35 -6.50
C GLN A 53 -7.54 2.61 -7.46
N ASP A 54 -6.75 3.34 -8.23
CA ASP A 54 -5.76 2.76 -9.15
C ASP A 54 -4.66 1.99 -8.39
N ASN A 55 -4.13 2.57 -7.31
CA ASN A 55 -3.16 1.90 -6.46
C ASN A 55 -3.73 0.63 -5.81
N SER A 56 -5.01 0.65 -5.42
CA SER A 56 -5.72 -0.52 -4.91
C SER A 56 -5.86 -1.60 -5.99
N ASN A 57 -6.24 -1.21 -7.21
CA ASN A 57 -6.38 -2.11 -8.35
C ASN A 57 -5.04 -2.77 -8.72
N ILE A 58 -3.96 -1.98 -8.83
CA ILE A 58 -2.61 -2.49 -9.13
C ILE A 58 -2.18 -3.50 -8.06
N ARG A 59 -2.31 -3.16 -6.76
CA ARG A 59 -1.97 -4.09 -5.67
C ARG A 59 -2.79 -5.37 -5.71
N HIS A 60 -4.07 -5.27 -6.06
CA HIS A 60 -4.97 -6.41 -6.17
C HIS A 60 -4.62 -7.32 -7.35
N VAL A 61 -4.31 -6.75 -8.53
CA VAL A 61 -3.83 -7.50 -9.70
C VAL A 61 -2.50 -8.18 -9.40
N LEU A 62 -1.52 -7.45 -8.87
CA LEU A 62 -0.21 -8.01 -8.50
C LEU A 62 -0.32 -9.13 -7.46
N ALA A 63 -1.23 -8.97 -6.50
CA ALA A 63 -1.49 -9.99 -5.51
C ALA A 63 -2.06 -11.28 -6.10
N ARG A 64 -2.91 -11.21 -7.13
CA ARG A 64 -3.51 -12.40 -7.75
C ARG A 64 -2.48 -13.32 -8.40
N PHE A 65 -1.34 -12.78 -8.86
CA PHE A 65 -0.24 -13.62 -9.34
C PHE A 65 0.40 -14.48 -8.24
N ARG A 66 0.22 -14.14 -6.95
CA ARG A 66 0.86 -14.83 -5.82
C ARG A 66 -0.11 -15.52 -4.86
N ARG A 67 -1.41 -15.23 -4.93
CA ARG A 67 -2.44 -15.78 -4.02
C ARG A 67 -3.77 -15.97 -4.76
N ARG A 68 -4.43 -17.11 -4.53
CA ARG A 68 -5.72 -17.47 -5.14
C ARG A 68 -6.90 -16.59 -4.68
N THR A 69 -6.77 -15.83 -3.59
CA THR A 69 -7.87 -15.08 -2.96
C THR A 69 -7.74 -13.56 -3.10
N LYS A 70 -8.89 -12.86 -3.13
CA LYS A 70 -8.99 -11.40 -3.24
C LYS A 70 -8.37 -10.70 -2.04
N VAL A 71 -7.59 -9.65 -2.29
CA VAL A 71 -7.01 -8.82 -1.22
C VAL A 71 -8.06 -7.84 -0.73
N VAL A 72 -8.31 -7.85 0.58
CA VAL A 72 -9.20 -6.90 1.24
C VAL A 72 -8.40 -6.07 2.24
N SER A 73 -8.67 -4.77 2.31
CA SER A 73 -8.15 -3.92 3.37
C SER A 73 -8.85 -4.26 4.68
N LYS A 74 -8.11 -4.63 5.72
CA LYS A 74 -8.67 -4.77 7.08
C LYS A 74 -8.99 -3.36 7.60
N THR A 75 -10.27 -3.00 7.63
CA THR A 75 -10.76 -1.91 8.47
C THR A 75 -11.06 -2.46 9.86
N ALA A 76 -10.63 -1.77 10.92
CA ALA A 76 -10.78 -2.23 12.30
C ALA A 76 -12.24 -2.31 12.78
N LYS A 77 -13.20 -1.76 12.02
CA LYS A 77 -14.60 -1.60 12.45
C LYS A 77 -15.45 -2.87 12.49
N TYR A 78 -15.02 -3.99 11.89
CA TYR A 78 -15.81 -5.24 11.92
C TYR A 78 -14.92 -6.46 12.21
N ARG A 79 -14.28 -6.48 13.39
CA ARG A 79 -13.68 -7.72 13.92
C ARG A 79 -14.74 -8.46 14.74
N THR A 80 -15.72 -9.07 14.09
CA THR A 80 -16.49 -10.13 14.75
C THR A 80 -15.54 -11.31 14.91
N LYS A 81 -15.16 -11.62 16.15
CA LYS A 81 -14.37 -12.80 16.48
C LYS A 81 -15.23 -14.02 16.16
N ILE A 82 -15.01 -14.67 15.02
CA ILE A 82 -15.41 -16.07 14.87
C ILE A 82 -14.33 -16.90 15.55
N SER A 83 -14.51 -17.13 16.85
CA SER A 83 -13.83 -18.22 17.55
C SER A 83 -14.48 -19.52 17.12
N ALA A 84 -13.92 -20.17 16.09
CA ALA A 84 -14.22 -21.57 15.82
C ALA A 84 -13.63 -22.40 16.97
N GLY A 85 -14.49 -22.78 17.93
CA GLY A 85 -14.16 -23.73 18.97
C GLY A 85 -13.77 -25.06 18.33
N ARG A 86 -12.55 -25.52 18.59
CA ARG A 86 -12.21 -26.93 18.46
C ARG A 86 -12.69 -27.61 19.72
N GLY A 87 -13.79 -28.36 19.60
CA GLY A 87 -14.22 -29.29 20.61
C GLY A 87 -13.13 -30.34 20.83
N ASN A 88 -12.72 -30.52 22.08
CA ASN A 88 -12.20 -31.77 22.57
C ASN A 88 -12.47 -31.82 24.08
N GLN A 89 -13.58 -32.43 24.47
CA GLN A 89 -13.74 -32.93 25.83
C GLN A 89 -13.77 -34.45 25.75
N ALA A 90 -12.69 -35.04 26.25
CA ALA A 90 -12.59 -36.45 26.56
C ALA A 90 -13.70 -36.82 27.53
N SER A 91 -14.53 -37.80 27.16
CA SER A 91 -15.52 -38.40 28.05
C SER A 91 -14.80 -39.31 29.06
N GLY A 92 -14.53 -38.75 30.24
CA GLY A 92 -14.32 -39.52 31.48
C GLY A 92 -15.67 -39.94 32.08
N ARG A 93 -15.68 -41.19 32.57
CA ARG A 93 -16.73 -41.97 33.25
C ARG A 93 -17.61 -41.18 34.25
N PRO A 94 -18.81 -41.71 34.54
CA PRO A 94 -19.20 -41.82 35.95
C PRO A 94 -19.72 -43.22 36.34
N SER A 95 -19.33 -43.59 37.57
CA SER A 95 -19.80 -44.64 38.50
C SER A 95 -19.85 -46.09 38.00
#